data_AF-A0A8T6NWE4-F1
#
_entry.id   AF-A0A8T6NWE4-F1
#
_cell.length_a   1.000
_cell.length_b   1.000
_cell.length_c   1.000
_cell.angle_alpha   90.00
_cell.angle_beta   90.00
_cell.angle_gamma   90.00
#
_symmetry.space_group_name_H-M   'P 1'
#
loop_
_entity.id
_entity.type
_entity.pdbx_description
1 polymer ?
#
loop_
_entity_poly.entity_id
_entity_poly.type
_entity_poly.pdbx_seq_one_letter_code
_entity_poly.pdbx_strand_id
1 'polypeptide(L)'
;GADSVVSACGEGCVGAVSISPGGFTGTPYDQALGALGDKPVLCVAAENDAPSPAACESGRGVGLSNYVYQEYEGGAHGTALFEADVEPSLLTVLIEWLDAHLTQ
;
A
#
# COMPACT_ATOMS: atom_id res chain seq x y z
N GLY A 1 8.95 -8.26 -2.24
CA GLY A 1 8.02 -7.91 -1.14
C GLY A 1 7.15 -6.77 -1.61
N ALA A 2 6.02 -6.48 -0.95
CA ALA A 2 5.19 -5.34 -1.36
C ALA A 2 5.97 -4.01 -1.38
N ASP A 3 7.06 -3.90 -0.60
CA ASP A 3 8.00 -2.77 -0.60
C ASP A 3 8.74 -2.58 -1.95
N SER A 4 8.92 -3.62 -2.76
CA SER A 4 9.63 -3.48 -4.04
C SER A 4 8.77 -2.85 -5.15
N VAL A 5 7.44 -2.80 -4.96
CA VAL A 5 6.54 -2.15 -5.93
C VAL A 5 6.77 -0.65 -5.93
N VAL A 6 6.90 -0.03 -4.74
CA VAL A 6 7.12 1.42 -4.63
C VAL A 6 8.49 1.84 -5.20
N SER A 7 9.53 1.04 -4.99
CA SER A 7 10.85 1.33 -5.56
C SER A 7 10.88 1.17 -7.09
N ALA A 8 10.33 0.06 -7.62
CA ALA A 8 10.25 -0.16 -9.07
C ALA A 8 9.36 0.88 -9.78
N CYS A 9 8.36 1.40 -9.10
CA CYS A 9 7.44 2.41 -9.60
C CYS A 9 8.14 3.78 -9.82
N GLY A 10 9.31 4.01 -9.19
CA GLY A 10 10.21 5.09 -9.59
C GLY A 10 10.60 5.07 -11.08
N GLU A 11 10.58 3.90 -11.73
CA GLU A 11 11.16 3.68 -13.08
C GLU A 11 10.14 3.70 -14.24
N GLY A 12 8.83 3.86 -13.98
CA GLY A 12 7.85 3.96 -15.09
C GLY A 12 6.40 3.57 -14.80
N CYS A 13 5.99 3.49 -13.54
CA CYS A 13 4.58 3.25 -13.20
C CYS A 13 3.76 4.54 -13.25
N VAL A 14 2.44 4.36 -13.20
CA VAL A 14 1.44 5.42 -12.97
C VAL A 14 0.96 5.51 -11.52
N GLY A 15 1.29 4.54 -10.67
CA GLY A 15 0.93 4.46 -9.26
C GLY A 15 1.38 3.13 -8.64
N ALA A 16 1.30 3.02 -7.31
CA ALA A 16 1.71 1.83 -6.57
C ALA A 16 0.63 1.34 -5.60
N VAL A 17 0.44 0.02 -5.53
CA VAL A 17 -0.37 -0.63 -4.49
C VAL A 17 0.51 -1.60 -3.72
N SER A 18 0.57 -1.43 -2.41
CA SER A 18 1.29 -2.30 -1.48
C SER A 18 0.31 -2.99 -0.54
N ILE A 19 0.23 -4.32 -0.61
CA ILE A 19 -0.60 -5.13 0.31
C ILE A 19 0.34 -5.83 1.28
N SER A 20 0.15 -5.58 2.57
CA SER A 20 1.01 -6.06 3.67
C SER A 20 2.51 -5.76 3.47
N PRO A 21 2.93 -4.49 3.24
CA PRO A 21 4.35 -4.14 3.20
C PRO A 21 5.02 -4.35 4.55
N GLY A 22 6.34 -4.42 4.60
CA GLY A 22 6.99 -4.77 5.87
C GLY A 22 8.52 -4.79 5.84
N GLY A 23 9.13 -4.13 4.85
CA GLY A 23 10.58 -4.01 4.75
C GLY A 23 11.26 -5.32 4.36
N PHE A 24 10.62 -6.21 3.59
CA PHE A 24 11.25 -7.46 3.13
C PHE A 24 12.53 -7.20 2.31
N THR A 25 12.62 -6.03 1.69
CA THR A 25 13.77 -5.57 0.91
C THR A 25 14.90 -4.97 1.76
N GLY A 26 14.72 -4.85 3.08
CA GLY A 26 15.65 -4.18 3.99
C GLY A 26 15.64 -2.66 3.90
N THR A 27 14.87 -2.07 2.99
CA THR A 27 14.64 -0.63 2.89
C THR A 27 13.37 -0.26 3.67
N PRO A 28 13.43 0.72 4.58
CA PRO A 28 12.25 1.30 5.22
C PRO A 28 11.22 1.76 4.18
N TYR A 29 9.93 1.54 4.47
CA TYR A 29 8.86 1.80 3.51
C TYR A 29 8.74 3.29 3.16
N ASP A 30 8.85 4.18 4.15
CA ASP A 30 8.93 5.63 3.99
C ASP A 30 10.09 6.08 3.08
N GLN A 31 11.26 5.46 3.22
CA GLN A 31 12.39 5.71 2.33
C GLN A 31 12.10 5.26 0.89
N ALA A 32 11.47 4.10 0.72
CA ALA A 32 11.12 3.58 -0.61
C ALA A 32 10.05 4.45 -1.31
N LEU A 33 9.14 5.07 -0.54
CA LEU A 33 8.14 6.02 -1.03
C LEU A 33 8.77 7.32 -1.57
N GLY A 34 9.90 7.77 -1.02
CA GLY A 34 10.55 9.01 -1.45
C GLY A 34 10.94 9.06 -2.94
N ALA A 35 11.08 7.89 -3.59
CA ALA A 35 11.40 7.79 -5.02
C ALA A 35 10.19 7.99 -5.95
N LEU A 36 8.96 8.03 -5.42
CA LEU A 36 7.73 8.04 -6.22
C LEU A 36 7.32 9.43 -6.73
N GLY A 37 7.78 10.51 -6.10
CA GLY A 37 7.22 11.85 -6.35
C GLY A 37 5.72 11.89 -6.03
N ASP A 38 4.93 12.65 -6.78
CA ASP A 38 3.47 12.79 -6.55
C ASP A 38 2.60 11.62 -7.07
N LYS A 39 3.19 10.46 -7.39
CA LYS A 39 2.42 9.32 -7.89
C LYS A 39 1.47 8.78 -6.81
N PRO A 40 0.24 8.38 -7.18
CA PRO A 40 -0.71 7.84 -6.23
C PRO A 40 -0.22 6.52 -5.62
N VAL A 41 -0.44 6.37 -4.32
CA VAL A 41 -0.09 5.16 -3.56
C VAL A 41 -1.28 4.69 -2.75
N LEU A 42 -1.57 3.39 -2.80
CA LEU A 42 -2.43 2.69 -1.86
C LEU A 42 -1.59 1.74 -1.01
N CYS A 43 -1.61 1.92 0.30
CA CYS A 43 -1.08 0.98 1.27
C CYS A 43 -2.23 0.25 1.95
N VAL A 44 -2.16 -1.07 2.02
CA VAL A 44 -3.16 -1.92 2.67
C VAL A 44 -2.49 -2.79 3.73
N ALA A 45 -3.04 -2.82 4.94
CA ALA A 45 -2.59 -3.69 6.02
C ALA A 45 -3.75 -4.15 6.90
N ALA A 46 -3.55 -5.22 7.67
CA ALA A 46 -4.44 -5.58 8.78
C ALA A 46 -3.79 -5.23 10.13
N GLU A 47 -4.58 -4.81 11.11
CA GLU A 47 -4.11 -4.34 12.43
C GLU A 47 -3.09 -5.26 13.12
N ASN A 48 -3.27 -6.59 13.00
CA ASN A 48 -2.44 -7.61 13.63
C ASN A 48 -1.45 -8.28 12.66
N ASP A 49 -1.29 -7.73 11.45
CA ASP A 49 -0.33 -8.18 10.45
C ASP A 49 1.02 -7.44 10.60
N ALA A 50 1.73 -7.69 11.71
CA ALA A 50 3.00 -7.01 11.95
C ALA A 50 4.08 -7.48 10.94
N PRO A 51 4.86 -6.56 10.32
CA PRO A 51 5.00 -5.13 10.67
C PRO A 51 4.17 -4.17 9.78
N SER A 52 3.18 -4.66 9.03
CA SER A 52 2.53 -3.93 7.95
C SER A 52 1.78 -2.65 8.35
N PRO A 53 1.01 -2.59 9.45
CA PRO A 53 0.39 -1.34 9.89
C PRO A 53 1.40 -0.23 10.15
N ALA A 54 2.52 -0.57 10.81
CA ALA A 54 3.57 0.41 11.10
C ALA A 54 4.27 0.89 9.80
N ALA A 55 4.46 -0.01 8.83
CA ALA A 55 4.97 0.35 7.52
C ALA A 55 4.01 1.32 6.80
N CYS A 56 2.71 1.01 6.73
CA CYS A 56 1.73 1.89 6.10
C CYS A 56 1.57 3.22 6.85
N GLU A 57 1.65 3.24 8.18
CA GLU A 57 1.57 4.47 8.95
C GLU A 57 2.78 5.37 8.70
N SER A 58 3.99 4.80 8.55
CA SER A 58 5.20 5.56 8.21
C SER A 58 5.05 6.35 6.90
N GLY A 59 4.29 5.83 5.93
CA GLY A 59 4.05 6.48 4.65
C GLY A 59 3.27 7.79 4.74
N ARG A 60 2.42 7.96 5.76
CA ARG A 60 1.69 9.22 5.99
C ARG A 60 2.65 10.39 6.27
N GLY A 61 3.82 10.10 6.84
CA GLY A 61 4.84 11.09 7.18
C GLY A 61 5.69 11.58 6.00
N VAL A 62 5.59 10.93 4.84
CA VAL A 62 6.44 11.23 3.66
C VAL A 62 5.98 12.49 2.92
N GLY A 63 4.71 12.92 3.11
CA GLY A 63 4.17 14.13 2.47
C GLY A 63 3.74 13.92 1.02
N LEU A 64 3.48 12.67 0.61
CA LEU A 64 2.89 12.36 -0.69
C LEU A 64 1.45 12.90 -0.75
N SER A 65 1.17 13.73 -1.75
CA SER A 65 -0.14 14.37 -1.92
C SER A 65 -1.28 13.37 -2.16
N ASN A 66 -0.95 12.17 -2.66
CA ASN A 66 -1.92 11.14 -3.00
C ASN A 66 -1.58 9.78 -2.40
N TYR A 67 -1.37 9.76 -1.09
CA TYR A 67 -1.16 8.54 -0.30
C TYR A 67 -2.42 8.13 0.45
N VAL A 68 -2.89 6.91 0.19
CA VAL A 68 -4.04 6.30 0.86
C VAL A 68 -3.55 5.13 1.70
N TYR A 69 -3.98 5.09 2.96
CA TYR A 69 -3.80 3.94 3.83
C TYR A 69 -5.17 3.35 4.17
N GLN A 70 -5.42 2.12 3.71
CA GLN A 70 -6.54 1.27 4.09
C GLN A 70 -6.08 0.26 5.14
N GLU A 71 -6.64 0.36 6.34
CA GLU A 71 -6.43 -0.62 7.42
C GLU A 71 -7.67 -1.51 7.56
N TYR A 72 -7.45 -2.79 7.83
CA TYR A 72 -8.50 -3.76 8.12
C TYR A 72 -8.34 -4.33 9.53
N GLU A 73 -9.45 -4.61 10.20
CA GLU A 73 -9.43 -5.37 11.45
C GLU A 73 -8.90 -6.80 11.22
N GLY A 74 -8.33 -7.40 12.27
CA GLY A 74 -7.84 -8.79 12.23
C GLY A 74 -6.35 -8.89 11.83
N GLY A 75 -5.95 -10.00 11.22
CA GLY A 75 -4.53 -10.33 10.97
C GLY A 75 -4.28 -11.06 9.66
N ALA A 76 -5.16 -10.88 8.67
CA ALA A 76 -4.95 -11.45 7.34
C ALA A 76 -3.75 -10.78 6.66
N HIS A 77 -2.84 -11.60 6.11
CA HIS A 77 -1.62 -11.14 5.46
C HIS A 77 -1.65 -11.41 3.96
N GLY A 78 -1.22 -10.42 3.17
CA GLY A 78 -1.05 -10.56 1.72
C GLY A 78 -2.34 -10.98 1.03
N THR A 79 -2.31 -12.11 0.31
CA THR A 79 -3.48 -12.58 -0.42
C THR A 79 -4.63 -13.06 0.47
N ALA A 80 -4.37 -13.37 1.74
CA ALA A 80 -5.43 -13.77 2.67
C ALA A 80 -6.46 -12.66 2.89
N LEU A 81 -6.10 -11.39 2.66
CA LEU A 81 -7.04 -10.25 2.72
C LEU A 81 -8.15 -10.32 1.67
N PHE A 82 -7.96 -11.05 0.56
CA PHE A 82 -9.02 -11.24 -0.45
C PHE A 82 -10.06 -12.29 -0.05
N GLU A 83 -9.68 -13.20 0.85
CA GLU A 83 -10.54 -14.28 1.34
C GLU A 83 -11.13 -13.97 2.72
N ALA A 84 -10.58 -12.97 3.40
CA ALA A 84 -11.07 -12.51 4.68
C ALA A 84 -12.44 -11.83 4.53
N ASP A 85 -13.28 -11.99 5.55
CA ASP A 85 -14.57 -11.29 5.67
C ASP A 85 -14.31 -9.85 6.15
N VAL A 86 -13.73 -9.03 5.26
CA VAL A 86 -13.38 -7.63 5.50
C VAL A 86 -14.29 -6.70 4.69
N GLU A 87 -14.72 -5.61 5.31
CA GLU A 87 -15.58 -4.61 4.68
C GLU A 87 -14.92 -3.22 4.72
N PRO A 88 -14.83 -2.51 3.58
CA PRO A 88 -15.19 -2.97 2.23
C PRO A 88 -14.24 -4.06 1.73
N SER A 89 -14.74 -4.99 0.89
CA SER A 89 -13.88 -6.02 0.29
C SER A 89 -12.65 -5.42 -0.40
N LEU A 90 -11.47 -6.05 -0.23
CA LEU A 90 -10.22 -5.54 -0.80
C LEU A 90 -10.30 -5.37 -2.32
N LEU A 91 -10.98 -6.29 -3.03
CA LEU A 91 -11.18 -6.17 -4.48
C LEU A 91 -11.91 -4.87 -4.85
N THR A 92 -12.92 -4.47 -4.07
CA THR A 92 -13.67 -3.24 -4.30
C THR A 92 -12.78 -2.02 -4.10
N VAL A 93 -12.03 -1.97 -2.99
CA VAL A 93 -11.06 -0.89 -2.71
C VAL A 93 -10.05 -0.74 -3.86
N LEU A 94 -9.51 -1.84 -4.37
CA LEU A 94 -8.56 -1.81 -5.47
C LEU A 94 -9.17 -1.26 -6.76
N ILE A 95 -10.37 -1.70 -7.13
CA ILE A 95 -11.03 -1.25 -8.36
C ILE A 95 -11.37 0.24 -8.27
N GLU A 96 -11.94 0.69 -7.15
CA GLU A 96 -12.27 2.10 -6.93
C GLU A 96 -11.02 2.97 -6.93
N TRP A 97 -9.93 2.51 -6.31
CA TRP A 97 -8.67 3.23 -6.33
C TRP A 97 -8.08 3.31 -7.75
N LEU A 98 -8.12 2.23 -8.53
CA LEU A 98 -7.64 2.23 -9.91
C LEU A 98 -8.47 3.17 -10.80
N ASP A 99 -9.79 3.17 -10.65
CA ASP A 99 -10.67 4.07 -11.42
C ASP A 99 -10.42 5.54 -11.08
N ALA A 100 -10.26 5.88 -9.79
CA ALA A 100 -9.98 7.25 -9.39
C ALA A 100 -8.64 7.81 -9.92
N HIS A 101 -7.68 6.94 -10.23
CA HIS A 101 -6.28 7.34 -10.48
C HIS A 101 -5.75 7.04 -11.88
N LEU A 102 -6.32 6.08 -12.62
CA LEU A 102 -5.72 5.57 -13.86
C LEU A 102 -6.58 5.75 -15.12
N THR A 103 -7.83 6.23 -15.01
CA THR A 103 -8.74 6.41 -16.16
C THR A 103 -8.84 7.85 -16.66
N GLN A 104 -7.91 8.73 -16.27
CA GLN A 104 -7.87 10.14 -16.69
C GLN A 104 -7.00 10.39 -17.93
#